data_AF-D9QGL1-F1
#
_entry.id   AF-D9QGL1-F1
#
_cell.length_a   1.000
_cell.length_b   1.000
_cell.length_c   1.000
_cell.angle_alpha   90.00
_cell.angle_beta   90.00
_cell.angle_gamma   90.00
#
_symmetry.space_group_name_H-M   'P 1'
#
loop_
_entity.id
_entity.type
_entity.pdbx_description
1 polymer ?
#
loop_
_entity_poly.entity_id
_entity_poly.type
_entity_poly.pdbx_seq_one_letter_code
_entity_poly.pdbx_strand_id
1 'polypeptide(L)'
;MPKRILEGVVVSDKGDKTVVVVVQRTLLHPVMKKIVRLSKKYHAHDEANAFKEGDVARIRECAPKSKLKRWEVLSKDTPASAS
;
A
#
# COMPACT_ATOMS: atom_id res chain seq x y z
N MET A 1 -8.10 14.00 13.41
CA MET A 1 -7.67 12.58 13.54
C MET A 1 -6.57 12.31 12.53
N PRO A 2 -5.49 11.61 12.91
CA PRO A 2 -4.40 11.27 11.98
C PRO A 2 -4.87 10.26 10.92
N LYS A 3 -4.43 10.45 9.67
CA LYS A 3 -4.73 9.51 8.58
C LYS A 3 -3.90 8.24 8.75
N ARG A 4 -4.49 7.07 8.47
CA ARG A 4 -3.76 5.80 8.54
C ARG A 4 -2.78 5.70 7.37
N ILE A 5 -1.54 5.33 7.68
CA ILE A 5 -0.49 5.06 6.71
C ILE A 5 -0.19 3.56 6.75
N LEU A 6 -0.15 2.92 5.59
CA LEU A 6 0.22 1.51 5.43
C LEU A 6 1.42 1.42 4.47
N GLU A 7 2.20 0.36 4.60
CA GLU A 7 3.31 0.06 3.71
C GLU A 7 3.08 -1.31 3.08
N GLY A 8 3.42 -1.45 1.80
CA GLY A 8 3.27 -2.70 1.07
C GLY A 8 4.00 -2.70 -0.26
N VAL A 9 3.90 -3.81 -0.97
CA VAL A 9 4.56 -4.01 -2.26
C VAL A 9 3.55 -3.82 -3.38
N VAL A 10 3.96 -3.12 -4.45
CA VAL A 10 3.14 -2.97 -5.66
C VAL A 10 3.13 -4.28 -6.42
N VAL A 11 1.93 -4.83 -6.63
CA VAL A 11 1.72 -6.10 -7.36
C VAL A 11 1.20 -5.88 -8.77
N SER A 12 0.56 -4.73 -9.04
CA SER A 12 0.15 -4.40 -10.41
C SER A 12 0.11 -2.91 -10.68
N ASP A 13 0.61 -2.53 -11.85
CA ASP A 13 0.62 -1.17 -12.41
C ASP A 13 -0.15 -1.10 -13.76
N LYS A 14 -1.09 -2.02 -14.00
CA LYS A 14 -1.82 -2.08 -15.28
C LYS A 14 -2.84 -0.95 -15.46
N GLY A 15 -3.15 -0.20 -14.41
CA GLY A 15 -4.21 0.81 -14.43
C GLY A 15 -3.63 2.22 -14.55
N ASP A 16 -4.18 3.04 -15.44
CA ASP A 16 -3.79 4.45 -15.52
C ASP A 16 -4.01 5.15 -14.17
N LYS A 17 -2.96 5.80 -13.66
CA LYS A 17 -2.95 6.54 -12.39
C LYS A 17 -3.33 5.71 -11.17
N THR A 18 -3.07 4.40 -11.23
CA THR A 18 -3.53 3.43 -10.23
C THR A 18 -2.57 2.28 -10.05
N VAL A 19 -2.11 2.11 -8.82
CA VAL A 19 -1.31 0.96 -8.44
C VAL A 19 -2.08 0.08 -7.46
N VAL A 20 -1.88 -1.23 -7.58
CA VAL A 20 -2.42 -2.23 -6.65
C VAL A 20 -1.32 -2.62 -5.67
N VAL A 21 -1.48 -2.20 -4.42
CA VAL A 21 -0.51 -2.46 -3.35
C VAL A 21 -1.02 -3.61 -2.48
N VAL A 22 -0.17 -4.61 -2.22
CA VAL A 22 -0.42 -5.65 -1.24
C VAL A 22 0.24 -5.25 0.08
N VAL A 23 -0.59 -5.07 1.09
CA VAL A 23 -0.13 -4.86 2.47
C VAL A 23 -0.25 -6.18 3.22
N GLN A 24 0.84 -6.58 3.85
CA GLN A 24 0.88 -7.75 4.71
C GLN A 24 0.81 -7.32 6.18
N ARG A 25 0.01 -8.03 6.97
CA ARG A 25 0.00 -7.87 8.43
C ARG A 25 0.04 -9.23 9.10
N THR A 26 0.68 -9.27 10.24
CA THR A 26 0.74 -10.46 11.08
C THR A 26 -0.21 -10.28 12.25
N LEU A 27 -1.07 -11.25 12.52
CA LEU A 27 -1.91 -11.28 13.71
C LEU A 27 -1.86 -12.64 14.38
N LEU A 28 -2.18 -12.64 15.67
CA LEU A 28 -2.44 -13.86 16.42
C LEU A 28 -3.86 -14.34 16.11
N HIS A 29 -4.00 -15.58 15.64
CA HIS A 29 -5.33 -16.17 15.49
C HIS A 29 -6.01 -16.28 16.87
N PRO A 30 -7.25 -15.79 17.05
CA PRO A 30 -7.85 -15.61 18.37
C PRO A 30 -8.02 -16.92 19.16
N VAL A 31 -8.41 -18.00 18.47
CA VAL A 31 -8.63 -19.31 19.13
C VAL A 31 -7.33 -20.10 19.25
N MET A 32 -6.67 -20.39 18.13
CA MET A 32 -5.50 -21.26 18.08
C MET A 32 -4.19 -20.62 18.59
N LYS A 33 -4.15 -19.30 18.85
CA LYS A 33 -2.97 -18.53 19.25
C LYS A 33 -1.74 -18.69 18.34
N LYS A 34 -1.95 -19.14 17.09
CA LYS A 34 -0.91 -19.25 16.07
C LYS A 34 -0.74 -17.91 15.36
N ILE A 35 0.50 -17.58 15.03
CA ILE A 35 0.84 -16.38 14.25
C ILE A 35 0.46 -16.62 12.79
N VAL A 36 -0.45 -15.81 12.25
CA VAL A 36 -0.94 -15.90 10.87
C VAL A 36 -0.63 -14.60 10.12
N ARG A 37 -0.15 -14.74 8.88
CA ARG A 37 0.08 -13.63 7.95
C ARG A 37 -1.15 -13.46 7.06
N LEU A 38 -1.76 -12.26 7.09
CA LEU A 38 -2.84 -11.88 6.18
C LEU A 38 -2.34 -10.83 5.19
N SER A 39 -2.70 -11.01 3.92
CA SER A 39 -2.48 -10.03 2.87
C SER A 39 -3.80 -9.38 2.46
N LYS A 40 -3.76 -8.08 2.16
CA LYS A 40 -4.90 -7.36 1.57
C LYS A 40 -4.41 -6.46 0.45
N LYS A 41 -5.14 -6.48 -0.67
CA LYS A 41 -4.91 -5.63 -1.84
C LYS A 41 -5.62 -4.28 -1.64
N TYR A 42 -4.93 -3.20 -1.96
CA TYR A 42 -5.43 -1.83 -1.91
C TYR A 42 -5.18 -1.16 -3.26
N HIS A 43 -6.20 -0.46 -3.77
CA HIS A 43 -6.06 0.37 -4.95
C HIS A 43 -5.67 1.77 -4.50
N ALA A 44 -4.43 2.14 -4.81
CA ALA A 44 -3.89 3.45 -4.50
C ALA A 44 -3.84 4.33 -5.75
N HIS A 45 -4.15 5.60 -5.56
CA HIS A 45 -4.04 6.61 -6.59
C HIS A 45 -2.60 7.13 -6.63
N ASP A 46 -2.03 7.11 -7.82
CA ASP A 46 -0.74 7.71 -8.14
C ASP A 46 -0.96 8.60 -9.36
N GLU A 47 -0.72 9.90 -9.26
CA GLU A 47 -0.92 10.82 -10.39
C GLU A 47 0.25 10.78 -11.39
N ALA A 48 1.44 10.39 -10.93
CA ALA A 48 2.67 10.44 -11.71
C ALA A 48 3.08 9.08 -12.30
N ASN A 49 2.36 7.99 -11.99
CA ASN A 49 2.73 6.60 -12.32
C ASN A 49 4.22 6.33 -11.99
N ALA A 50 4.66 6.82 -10.84
CA ALA A 50 6.06 6.80 -10.41
C ALA A 50 6.46 5.44 -9.81
N PHE A 51 5.48 4.62 -9.44
CA PHE A 51 5.69 3.32 -8.80
C PHE A 51 5.50 2.19 -9.79
N LYS A 52 6.48 1.28 -9.86
CA LYS A 52 6.43 0.09 -10.72
C LYS A 52 6.10 -1.15 -9.92
N GLU A 53 5.71 -2.22 -10.62
CA GLU A 53 5.54 -3.54 -10.03
C GLU A 53 6.83 -3.98 -9.32
N GLY A 54 6.73 -4.40 -8.05
CA GLY A 54 7.86 -4.77 -7.20
C GLY A 54 8.37 -3.67 -6.26
N ASP A 55 7.99 -2.40 -6.47
CA ASP A 55 8.40 -1.32 -5.57
C ASP A 55 7.69 -1.40 -4.21
N VAL A 56 8.37 -0.97 -3.15
CA VAL A 56 7.75 -0.72 -1.84
C VAL A 56 7.10 0.66 -1.85
N ALA A 57 5.81 0.70 -1.54
CA ALA A 57 5.01 1.91 -1.54
C ALA A 57 4.34 2.12 -0.18
N ARG A 58 4.42 3.36 0.33
CA ARG A 58 3.63 3.82 1.47
C ARG A 58 2.33 4.44 0.96
N ILE A 59 1.21 4.04 1.52
CA ILE A 59 -0.12 4.51 1.11
C ILE A 59 -0.84 5.16 2.29
N ARG A 60 -1.57 6.25 2.04
CA ARG A 60 -2.42 6.93 3.02
C ARG A 60 -3.90 6.82 2.68
N GLU A 61 -4.75 6.80 3.70
CA GLU A 61 -6.20 6.94 3.50
C GLU A 61 -6.53 8.30 2.87
N CYS A 62 -7.38 8.29 1.84
CA CYS A 62 -7.81 9.48 1.12
C CYS A 62 -9.33 9.47 0.88
N ALA A 63 -9.87 10.60 0.42
CA ALA A 63 -11.25 10.66 -0.04
C ALA A 63 -11.46 9.64 -1.19
N PRO A 64 -12.66 9.07 -1.34
CA PRO A 64 -12.93 8.12 -2.41
C PRO A 64 -12.74 8.79 -3.78
N LYS A 65 -11.72 8.36 -4.53
CA LYS A 65 -11.46 8.81 -5.91
C LYS A 65 -12.26 7.97 -6.92
N SER A 66 -12.64 6.75 -6.54
CA SER A 66 -13.42 5.81 -7.34
C SER A 66 -14.10 4.78 -6.43
N LYS A 67 -14.82 3.79 -7.01
CA LYS A 67 -15.48 2.70 -6.29
C LYS A 67 -14.52 1.96 -5.34
N LEU A 68 -13.31 1.68 -5.82
CA LEU A 68 -12.28 0.92 -5.10
C LEU A 68 -11.08 1.77 -4.64
N LYS A 69 -10.80 2.89 -5.32
CA LYS A 69 -9.65 3.76 -5.03
C LYS A 69 -9.95 4.69 -3.85
N ARG A 70 -9.45 4.32 -2.66
CA ARG A 70 -9.60 5.07 -1.39
C ARG A 70 -8.26 5.33 -0.70
N TRP A 71 -7.18 5.04 -1.40
CA TRP A 71 -5.81 5.17 -0.92
C TRP A 71 -5.03 6.03 -1.90
N GLU A 72 -4.02 6.72 -1.40
CA GLU A 72 -3.14 7.58 -2.18
C GLU A 72 -1.70 7.21 -1.85
N VAL A 73 -0.84 7.15 -2.86
CA VAL A 73 0.57 6.81 -2.65
C VAL A 73 1.31 8.02 -2.09
N LEU A 74 2.14 7.79 -1.08
CA LEU A 74 3.07 8.78 -0.55
C LEU A 74 4.37 8.73 -1.35
N SER A 75 4.99 9.89 -1.57
CA SER A 75 6.25 10.01 -2.33
C SER A 75 7.30 9.03 -1.80
N LYS A 76 8.16 8.53 -2.70
CA LYS A 76 9.29 7.67 -2.34
C LYS A 76 10.08 8.34 -1.22
N ASP A 77 10.03 7.75 -0.04
CA ASP A 77 11.07 7.96 0.96
C ASP A 77 12.33 7.36 0.34
N THR A 78 13.13 8.16 -0.36
CA THR A 78 14.49 7.79 -0.70
C THR A 78 15.18 7.50 0.63
N PRO A 79 15.55 6.25 0.96
CA PRO A 79 16.45 6.07 2.08
C PRO A 79 17.72 6.81 1.67
N ALA A 80 18.04 7.87 2.40
CA ALA A 80 19.28 8.60 2.25
C ALA A 80 20.42 7.56 2.15
N SER A 81 21.11 7.58 1.02
CA SER A 81 22.52 7.25 0.86
C SER A 81 23.19 6.88 2.19
N ALA A 82 23.30 5.59 2.48
CA ALA A 82 24.30 5.11 3.43
C ALA A 82 25.67 5.31 2.75
N SER A 83 26.34 6.41 3.10
CA SER A 83 27.79 6.54 3.03
C SER A 83 28.38 6.09 4.37
#